data_AF-A0A0W1JKT7-F1
#
_entry.id   AF-A0A0W1JKT7-F1
#
_cell.length_a   1.000
_cell.length_b   1.000
_cell.length_c   1.000
_cell.angle_alpha   90.00
_cell.angle_beta   90.00
_cell.angle_gamma   90.00
#
_symmetry.space_group_name_H-M   'P 1'
#
loop_
_entity.id
_entity.type
_entity.pdbx_description
1 polymer ?
#
loop_
_entity_poly.entity_id
_entity_poly.type
_entity_poly.pdbx_seq_one_letter_code
_entity_poly.pdbx_strand_id
1 'polypeptide(L)'
;MAKISKLFVHDHLMQAVYFAPRGKKRLLFLGMNLQQRYLSPDDHLIGFLGDAGAGKSVLIRGMFPGLELTNDDQGINIRPLPLMDDAERGHFRAHTYHLDVRFESAFTQPWRLAESIKAALSKGRRVVVEHFDLIYPFLGINAEMLVGVGEEVIVTRPTVFGPEPESIADIVFESIKYRRMAHSAEDITSMILEEMGLERPEVHSDIKHGFVLEFPEKPDIDLDIVEQRVLELIDADWPISFSDDEHIRVGEMLYPCTGPRIHIKRTSEIKGFHLLKEFRFDPVERLYTIAGIVGEAEGPNRSLLTL
;
A
#
# COMPACT_ATOMS: atom_id res chain seq x y z
N MET A 1 10.69 -29.24 -25.10
CA MET A 1 10.98 -27.95 -25.77
C MET A 1 11.29 -26.94 -24.69
N ALA A 2 12.49 -26.35 -24.67
CA ALA A 2 12.80 -25.30 -23.72
C ALA A 2 11.92 -24.08 -24.04
N LYS A 3 11.05 -23.67 -23.10
CA LYS A 3 10.37 -22.36 -23.17
C LYS A 3 11.47 -21.29 -23.05
N ILE A 4 12.00 -20.85 -24.19
CA ILE A 4 12.77 -19.61 -24.26
C ILE A 4 11.74 -18.50 -24.39
N SER A 5 11.26 -18.00 -23.26
CA SER A 5 10.54 -16.72 -23.20
C SER A 5 10.72 -16.14 -21.81
N LYS A 6 11.86 -15.50 -21.58
CA LYS A 6 12.07 -14.70 -20.39
C LYS A 6 12.42 -13.30 -20.86
N LEU A 7 11.50 -12.36 -20.59
CA LEU A 7 11.84 -10.95 -20.58
C LEU A 7 13.05 -10.78 -19.66
N PHE A 8 14.16 -10.29 -20.21
CA PHE A 8 15.48 -10.20 -19.56
C PHE A 8 15.46 -9.54 -18.17
N VAL A 9 14.49 -8.66 -17.88
CA VAL A 9 14.42 -7.94 -16.59
C VAL A 9 14.00 -8.85 -15.44
N HIS A 10 13.11 -9.83 -15.67
CA HIS A 10 12.58 -10.67 -14.57
C HIS A 10 13.61 -11.67 -14.04
N ASP A 11 14.53 -12.13 -14.88
CA ASP A 11 15.57 -13.10 -14.50
C ASP A 11 16.67 -12.51 -13.60
N HIS A 12 16.79 -11.18 -13.59
CA HIS A 12 17.77 -10.45 -12.80
C HIS A 12 17.15 -9.69 -11.62
N LEU A 13 15.82 -9.79 -11.44
CA LEU A 13 15.12 -9.13 -10.36
C LEU A 13 15.16 -9.98 -9.10
N MET A 14 15.93 -9.54 -8.10
CA MET A 14 15.84 -10.09 -6.74
C MET A 14 14.61 -9.53 -6.02
N GLN A 15 14.50 -8.21 -5.98
CA GLN A 15 13.36 -7.49 -5.44
C GLN A 15 13.34 -6.05 -6.01
N ALA A 16 12.18 -5.43 -5.98
CA ALA A 16 12.03 -3.99 -6.16
C ALA A 16 11.22 -3.40 -5.01
N VAL A 17 11.64 -2.24 -4.52
CA VAL A 17 11.00 -1.53 -3.42
C VAL A 17 10.59 -0.14 -3.91
N TYR A 18 9.36 0.21 -3.61
CA TYR A 18 8.77 1.52 -3.91
C TYR A 18 8.20 2.08 -2.62
N PHE A 19 8.21 3.39 -2.44
CA PHE A 19 7.31 3.99 -1.44
C PHE A 19 5.87 3.59 -1.78
N ALA A 20 5.06 3.29 -0.77
CA ALA A 20 3.65 3.02 -0.98
C ALA A 20 2.89 4.35 -0.98
N PRO A 21 2.62 4.95 -2.16
CA PRO A 21 2.16 6.32 -2.22
C PRO A 21 0.82 6.46 -1.53
N ARG A 22 0.64 7.63 -0.93
CA ARG A 22 -0.66 8.05 -0.39
C ARG A 22 -1.54 8.53 -1.52
N GLY A 23 -2.84 8.34 -1.36
CA GLY A 23 -3.79 8.72 -2.39
C GLY A 23 -4.12 7.60 -3.37
N LYS A 24 -5.42 7.38 -3.57
CA LYS A 24 -5.96 6.37 -4.50
C LYS A 24 -5.37 6.45 -5.91
N LYS A 25 -5.26 7.67 -6.48
CA LYS A 25 -4.74 7.89 -7.84
C LYS A 25 -3.27 7.48 -7.98
N ARG A 26 -2.41 7.88 -7.03
CA ARG A 26 -0.98 7.56 -7.04
C ARG A 26 -0.75 6.05 -6.88
N LEU A 27 -1.53 5.40 -6.02
CA LEU A 27 -1.44 3.95 -5.81
C LEU A 27 -1.94 3.14 -7.03
N LEU A 28 -3.01 3.61 -7.71
CA LEU A 28 -3.43 3.06 -9.00
C LEU A 28 -2.33 3.17 -10.06
N PHE A 29 -1.71 4.35 -10.16
CA PHE A 29 -0.62 4.58 -11.10
C PHE A 29 0.62 3.73 -10.80
N LEU A 30 0.95 3.55 -9.51
CA LEU A 30 1.99 2.59 -9.11
C LEU A 30 1.63 1.19 -9.62
N GLY A 31 0.40 0.73 -9.40
CA GLY A 31 -0.07 -0.57 -9.89
C GLY A 31 0.12 -0.74 -11.40
N MET A 32 -0.21 0.27 -12.21
CA MET A 32 0.02 0.25 -13.66
C MET A 32 1.50 0.09 -14.02
N ASN A 33 2.39 0.79 -13.30
CA ASN A 33 3.84 0.66 -13.49
C ASN A 33 4.36 -0.72 -13.08
N LEU A 34 3.87 -1.28 -11.97
CA LEU A 34 4.25 -2.61 -11.52
C LEU A 34 3.83 -3.68 -12.53
N GLN A 35 2.62 -3.57 -13.07
CA GLN A 35 2.16 -4.45 -14.15
C GLN A 35 3.11 -4.39 -15.35
N GLN A 36 3.43 -3.20 -15.85
CA GLN A 36 4.28 -3.04 -17.03
C GLN A 36 5.72 -3.54 -16.81
N ARG A 37 6.25 -3.41 -15.59
CA ARG A 37 7.64 -3.76 -15.27
C ARG A 37 7.85 -5.21 -14.87
N TYR A 38 6.85 -5.82 -14.21
CA TYR A 38 7.06 -7.06 -13.45
C TYR A 38 6.12 -8.21 -13.81
N LEU A 39 4.99 -7.93 -14.47
CA LEU A 39 4.02 -8.95 -14.83
C LEU A 39 4.29 -9.50 -16.23
N SER A 40 4.40 -10.83 -16.33
CA SER A 40 4.48 -11.57 -17.58
C SER A 40 3.09 -12.09 -18.00
N PRO A 41 2.80 -12.24 -19.31
CA PRO A 41 1.61 -12.95 -19.76
C PRO A 41 1.48 -14.37 -19.22
N ASP A 42 2.61 -15.05 -18.96
CA ASP A 42 2.66 -16.41 -18.41
C ASP A 42 2.47 -16.46 -16.88
N ASP A 43 2.42 -15.33 -16.18
CA ASP A 43 2.17 -15.33 -14.73
C ASP A 43 0.69 -15.61 -14.47
N HIS A 44 0.41 -16.74 -13.83
CA HIS A 44 -0.91 -17.22 -13.46
C HIS A 44 -1.19 -17.15 -11.96
N LEU A 45 -0.19 -17.26 -11.07
CA LEU A 45 -0.40 -17.13 -9.63
C LEU A 45 0.28 -15.87 -9.10
N ILE A 46 -0.52 -14.89 -8.65
CA ILE A 46 -0.02 -13.61 -8.13
C ILE A 46 -0.54 -13.45 -6.70
N GLY A 47 0.39 -13.36 -5.75
CA GLY A 47 0.08 -13.20 -4.33
C GLY A 47 0.26 -11.77 -3.85
N PHE A 48 -0.71 -11.26 -3.09
CA PHE A 48 -0.64 -9.99 -2.39
C PHE A 48 -0.60 -10.21 -0.88
N LEU A 49 0.26 -9.45 -0.21
CA LEU A 49 0.54 -9.53 1.22
C LEU A 49 0.39 -8.13 1.83
N GLY A 50 -0.09 -8.06 3.08
CA GLY A 50 -0.27 -6.80 3.81
C GLY A 50 -1.59 -6.74 4.58
N ASP A 51 -1.70 -5.78 5.49
CA ASP A 51 -2.87 -5.62 6.36
C ASP A 51 -4.12 -5.10 5.63
N ALA A 52 -5.27 -5.20 6.28
CA ALA A 52 -6.50 -4.55 5.85
C ALA A 52 -6.29 -3.03 5.73
N GLY A 53 -6.85 -2.42 4.69
CA GLY A 53 -6.68 -0.99 4.42
C GLY A 53 -5.26 -0.58 3.97
N ALA A 54 -4.32 -1.51 3.76
CA ALA A 54 -2.98 -1.18 3.24
C ALA A 54 -2.99 -0.68 1.77
N GLY A 55 -4.12 -0.84 1.07
CA GLY A 55 -4.29 -0.41 -0.32
C GLY A 55 -4.09 -1.52 -1.36
N LYS A 56 -4.11 -2.79 -0.94
CA LYS A 56 -3.98 -3.97 -1.83
C LYS A 56 -4.99 -3.94 -2.98
N SER A 57 -6.27 -3.80 -2.68
CA SER A 57 -7.34 -3.79 -3.69
C SER A 57 -7.19 -2.63 -4.70
N VAL A 58 -6.75 -1.45 -4.26
CA VAL A 58 -6.45 -0.32 -5.15
C VAL A 58 -5.25 -0.65 -6.06
N LEU A 59 -4.20 -1.25 -5.50
CA LEU A 59 -3.02 -1.65 -6.26
C LEU A 59 -3.36 -2.74 -7.29
N ILE A 60 -4.19 -3.72 -6.92
CA ILE A 60 -4.70 -4.77 -7.83
C ILE A 60 -5.49 -4.14 -8.98
N ARG A 61 -6.38 -3.19 -8.72
CA ARG A 61 -7.13 -2.48 -9.78
C ARG A 61 -6.20 -1.74 -10.75
N GLY A 62 -5.08 -1.21 -10.25
CA GLY A 62 -4.04 -0.60 -11.08
C GLY A 62 -3.26 -1.64 -11.90
N MET A 63 -2.94 -2.80 -11.32
CA MET A 63 -2.18 -3.87 -11.97
C MET A 63 -3.00 -4.72 -12.95
N PHE A 64 -4.31 -4.83 -12.74
CA PHE A 64 -5.22 -5.63 -13.55
C PHE A 64 -6.47 -4.81 -13.92
N PRO A 65 -6.33 -3.81 -14.82
CA PRO A 65 -7.47 -3.00 -15.25
C PRO A 65 -8.60 -3.88 -15.79
N GLY A 66 -9.83 -3.64 -15.30
CA GLY A 66 -11.02 -4.41 -15.66
C GLY A 66 -11.22 -5.72 -14.89
N LEU A 67 -10.30 -6.10 -13.99
CA LEU A 67 -10.54 -7.19 -13.04
C LEU A 67 -11.56 -6.75 -12.00
N GLU A 68 -12.67 -7.48 -11.91
CA GLU A 68 -13.66 -7.29 -10.87
C GLU A 68 -13.20 -7.99 -9.59
N LEU A 69 -12.95 -7.20 -8.53
CA LEU A 69 -12.60 -7.74 -7.22
C LEU A 69 -13.85 -8.30 -6.56
N THR A 70 -13.78 -9.51 -6.03
CA THR A 70 -14.90 -10.20 -5.35
C THR A 70 -15.40 -9.46 -4.12
N ASN A 71 -14.48 -8.77 -3.44
CA ASN A 71 -14.71 -7.92 -2.29
C ASN A 71 -13.62 -6.83 -2.27
N ASP A 72 -13.89 -5.77 -1.53
CA ASP A 72 -12.92 -4.72 -1.20
C ASP A 72 -13.33 -4.01 0.10
N ASP A 73 -12.72 -2.85 0.38
CA ASP A 73 -13.00 -2.05 1.58
C ASP A 73 -14.45 -1.53 1.68
N GLN A 74 -15.25 -1.61 0.61
CA GLN A 74 -16.69 -1.26 0.58
C GLN A 74 -17.59 -2.48 0.81
N GLY A 75 -17.02 -3.69 0.88
CA GLY A 75 -17.74 -4.92 1.17
C GLY A 75 -17.68 -5.93 0.03
N ILE A 76 -18.80 -6.61 -0.19
CA ILE A 76 -18.92 -7.73 -1.13
C ILE A 76 -19.40 -7.20 -2.49
N ASN A 77 -18.67 -7.51 -3.55
CA ASN A 77 -19.04 -7.15 -4.92
C ASN A 77 -19.71 -8.32 -5.66
N ILE A 78 -19.17 -9.54 -5.55
CA ILE A 78 -19.66 -10.73 -6.29
C ILE A 78 -19.78 -11.94 -5.38
N ARG A 79 -20.95 -12.60 -5.41
CA ARG A 79 -21.20 -13.90 -4.78
C ARG A 79 -22.10 -14.77 -5.67
N PRO A 80 -21.93 -16.11 -5.69
CA PRO A 80 -20.86 -16.88 -5.02
C PRO A 80 -19.47 -16.55 -5.59
N LEU A 81 -18.41 -16.91 -4.87
CA LEU A 81 -17.02 -16.68 -5.31
C LEU A 81 -16.80 -17.29 -6.72
N PRO A 82 -16.54 -16.50 -7.77
CA PRO A 82 -16.50 -17.00 -9.15
C PRO A 82 -15.48 -18.13 -9.37
N LEU A 83 -14.34 -18.06 -8.68
CA LEU A 83 -13.31 -19.11 -8.73
C LEU A 83 -13.85 -20.47 -8.26
N MET A 84 -14.63 -20.46 -7.18
CA MET A 84 -15.23 -21.68 -6.61
C MET A 84 -16.38 -22.19 -7.47
N ASP A 85 -17.30 -21.31 -7.88
CA ASP A 85 -18.45 -21.69 -8.74
C ASP A 85 -17.97 -22.34 -10.05
N ASP A 86 -16.94 -21.78 -10.67
CA ASP A 86 -16.36 -22.34 -11.90
C ASP A 86 -15.58 -23.64 -11.66
N ALA A 87 -14.88 -23.76 -10.52
CA ALA A 87 -14.19 -24.99 -10.15
C ALA A 87 -15.16 -26.15 -9.90
N GLU A 88 -16.27 -25.90 -9.20
CA GLU A 88 -17.33 -26.89 -8.95
C GLU A 88 -17.99 -27.37 -10.25
N ARG A 89 -18.19 -26.45 -11.21
CA ARG A 89 -18.72 -26.78 -12.55
C ARG A 89 -17.70 -27.41 -13.48
N GLY A 90 -16.40 -27.37 -13.13
CA GLY A 90 -15.31 -27.80 -13.99
C GLY A 90 -15.11 -26.94 -15.25
N HIS A 91 -15.67 -25.72 -15.27
CA HIS A 91 -15.63 -24.82 -16.43
C HIS A 91 -15.29 -23.38 -16.02
N PHE A 92 -14.04 -22.99 -16.26
CA PHE A 92 -13.51 -21.66 -15.94
C PHE A 92 -13.81 -20.66 -17.06
N ARG A 93 -14.72 -19.73 -16.80
CA ARG A 93 -15.21 -18.72 -17.74
C ARG A 93 -14.31 -17.49 -17.82
N ALA A 94 -13.73 -17.08 -16.70
CA ALA A 94 -12.86 -15.91 -16.64
C ALA A 94 -11.41 -16.28 -16.97
N HIS A 95 -10.67 -15.32 -17.53
CA HIS A 95 -9.23 -15.46 -17.70
C HIS A 95 -8.47 -15.22 -16.39
N THR A 96 -8.95 -14.27 -15.59
CA THR A 96 -8.34 -13.87 -14.32
C THR A 96 -9.40 -13.89 -13.24
N TYR A 97 -9.09 -14.50 -12.10
CA TYR A 97 -9.91 -14.53 -10.90
C TYR A 97 -9.26 -13.71 -9.80
N HIS A 98 -10.09 -13.08 -8.97
CA HIS A 98 -9.69 -12.46 -7.72
C HIS A 98 -10.14 -13.34 -6.55
N LEU A 99 -9.33 -13.41 -5.50
CA LEU A 99 -9.64 -14.10 -4.26
C LEU A 99 -9.03 -13.35 -3.08
N ASP A 100 -9.83 -12.98 -2.09
CA ASP A 100 -9.33 -12.60 -0.77
C ASP A 100 -9.46 -13.77 0.20
N VAL A 101 -8.34 -14.37 0.58
CA VAL A 101 -8.31 -15.59 1.41
C VAL A 101 -8.85 -15.30 2.81
N ARG A 102 -8.52 -14.15 3.39
CA ARG A 102 -8.95 -13.79 4.74
C ARG A 102 -10.47 -13.66 4.81
N PHE A 103 -11.06 -13.01 3.80
CA PHE A 103 -12.50 -12.86 3.71
C PHE A 103 -13.19 -14.21 3.44
N GLU A 104 -12.70 -14.97 2.46
CA GLU A 104 -13.35 -16.22 2.03
C GLU A 104 -13.20 -17.37 3.04
N SER A 105 -12.20 -17.32 3.93
CA SER A 105 -12.05 -18.27 5.03
C SER A 105 -13.22 -18.24 6.03
N ALA A 106 -14.03 -17.18 6.03
CA ALA A 106 -15.27 -17.14 6.81
C ALA A 106 -16.38 -18.05 6.26
N PHE A 107 -16.26 -18.49 5.00
CA PHE A 107 -17.30 -19.26 4.29
C PHE A 107 -16.79 -20.62 3.80
N THR A 108 -15.51 -20.71 3.46
CA THR A 108 -14.91 -21.88 2.80
C THR A 108 -13.62 -22.29 3.51
N GLN A 109 -13.43 -23.60 3.67
CA GLN A 109 -12.19 -24.14 4.26
C GLN A 109 -10.98 -23.83 3.37
N PRO A 110 -9.83 -23.40 3.92
CA PRO A 110 -8.65 -23.01 3.13
C PRO A 110 -8.16 -24.07 2.14
N TRP A 111 -8.21 -25.35 2.50
CA TRP A 111 -7.80 -26.42 1.57
C TRP A 111 -8.69 -26.50 0.32
N ARG A 112 -9.99 -26.20 0.43
CA ARG A 112 -10.90 -26.14 -0.74
C ARG A 112 -10.59 -24.94 -1.62
N LEU A 113 -10.26 -23.80 -1.03
CA LEU A 113 -9.78 -22.63 -1.78
C LEU A 113 -8.51 -23.01 -2.57
N ALA A 114 -7.56 -23.70 -1.93
CA ALA A 114 -6.33 -24.16 -2.56
C ALA A 114 -6.59 -25.15 -3.73
N GLU A 115 -7.54 -26.06 -3.59
CA GLU A 115 -7.98 -26.96 -4.68
C GLU A 115 -8.53 -26.18 -5.87
N SER A 116 -9.39 -25.18 -5.64
CA SER A 116 -9.95 -24.34 -6.70
C SER A 116 -8.91 -23.47 -7.39
N ILE A 117 -7.94 -22.92 -6.64
CA ILE A 117 -6.78 -22.23 -7.21
C ILE A 117 -6.01 -23.18 -8.13
N LYS A 118 -5.62 -24.37 -7.65
CA LYS A 118 -4.89 -25.37 -8.45
C LYS A 118 -5.67 -25.79 -9.70
N ALA A 119 -6.99 -25.97 -9.58
CA ALA A 119 -7.85 -26.30 -10.71
C ALA A 119 -7.84 -25.18 -11.77
N ALA A 120 -7.93 -23.92 -11.37
CA ALA A 120 -7.85 -22.78 -12.28
C ALA A 120 -6.48 -22.69 -12.97
N LEU A 121 -5.38 -22.83 -12.21
CA LEU A 121 -4.01 -22.82 -12.74
C LEU A 121 -3.80 -23.95 -13.75
N SER A 122 -4.34 -25.16 -13.49
CA SER A 122 -4.25 -26.30 -14.43
C SER A 122 -4.95 -26.05 -15.77
N LYS A 123 -5.85 -25.08 -15.82
CA LYS A 123 -6.56 -24.62 -17.02
C LYS A 123 -5.95 -23.36 -17.64
N GLY A 124 -4.76 -22.95 -17.19
CA GLY A 124 -4.08 -21.74 -17.67
C GLY A 124 -4.83 -20.46 -17.30
N ARG A 125 -5.56 -20.46 -16.17
CA ARG A 125 -6.23 -19.26 -15.66
C ARG A 125 -5.34 -18.55 -14.65
N ARG A 126 -5.40 -17.23 -14.65
CA ARG A 126 -4.73 -16.41 -13.65
C ARG A 126 -5.58 -16.30 -12.39
N VAL A 127 -4.96 -16.35 -11.23
CA VAL A 127 -5.58 -16.12 -9.92
C VAL A 127 -4.73 -15.09 -9.16
N VAL A 128 -5.37 -13.98 -8.83
CA VAL A 128 -4.82 -12.91 -7.98
C VAL A 128 -5.37 -13.11 -6.58
N VAL A 129 -4.47 -13.28 -5.61
CA VAL A 129 -4.82 -13.74 -4.27
C VAL A 129 -4.37 -12.72 -3.22
N GLU A 130 -5.30 -12.08 -2.51
CA GLU A 130 -5.01 -11.28 -1.32
C GLU A 130 -4.84 -12.17 -0.08
N HIS A 131 -3.95 -11.77 0.84
CA HIS A 131 -3.56 -12.53 2.02
C HIS A 131 -2.98 -13.91 1.65
N PHE A 132 -2.03 -13.89 0.71
CA PHE A 132 -1.45 -15.11 0.14
C PHE A 132 -0.74 -16.00 1.17
N ASP A 133 -0.18 -15.40 2.22
CA ASP A 133 0.40 -16.08 3.38
C ASP A 133 -0.56 -17.10 4.01
N LEU A 134 -1.86 -16.80 4.04
CA LEU A 134 -2.87 -17.67 4.64
C LEU A 134 -3.18 -18.93 3.79
N ILE A 135 -2.96 -18.87 2.48
CA ILE A 135 -3.26 -19.99 1.56
C ILE A 135 -2.01 -20.79 1.18
N TYR A 136 -0.84 -20.18 1.26
CA TYR A 136 0.44 -20.79 0.88
C TYR A 136 0.68 -22.18 1.51
N PRO A 137 0.42 -22.43 2.82
CA PRO A 137 0.59 -23.74 3.44
C PRO A 137 -0.26 -24.85 2.81
N PHE A 138 -1.39 -24.51 2.17
CA PHE A 138 -2.31 -25.45 1.53
C PHE A 138 -2.04 -25.63 0.03
N LEU A 139 -1.37 -24.64 -0.60
CA LEU A 139 -1.02 -24.70 -2.01
C LEU A 139 0.16 -25.63 -2.28
N GLY A 140 1.20 -25.60 -1.46
CA GLY A 140 2.43 -26.36 -1.72
C GLY A 140 3.21 -25.88 -2.96
N ILE A 141 2.85 -24.71 -3.48
CA ILE A 141 3.56 -23.97 -4.53
C ILE A 141 3.56 -22.49 -4.14
N ASN A 142 4.60 -21.76 -4.54
CA ASN A 142 4.67 -20.31 -4.34
C ASN A 142 4.05 -19.58 -5.55
N ALA A 143 3.74 -18.29 -5.38
CA ALA A 143 3.29 -17.43 -6.46
C ALA A 143 4.43 -17.14 -7.45
N GLU A 144 4.12 -16.83 -8.71
CA GLU A 144 5.13 -16.40 -9.69
C GLU A 144 5.56 -14.95 -9.45
N MET A 145 4.71 -14.18 -8.78
CA MET A 145 4.94 -12.81 -8.33
C MET A 145 4.27 -12.60 -6.98
N LEU A 146 5.04 -12.04 -6.03
CA LEU A 146 4.54 -11.58 -4.73
C LEU A 146 4.63 -10.06 -4.66
N VAL A 147 3.56 -9.45 -4.15
CA VAL A 147 3.46 -8.02 -3.90
C VAL A 147 3.11 -7.77 -2.44
N GLY A 148 4.07 -7.31 -1.66
CA GLY A 148 3.86 -6.85 -0.29
C GLY A 148 3.47 -5.38 -0.25
N VAL A 149 2.48 -5.02 0.56
CA VAL A 149 2.02 -3.64 0.74
C VAL A 149 2.03 -3.26 2.22
N GLY A 150 3.00 -2.44 2.62
CA GLY A 150 3.15 -1.88 3.96
C GLY A 150 3.34 -0.37 3.89
N GLU A 151 4.40 0.14 4.53
CA GLU A 151 4.95 1.48 4.26
C GLU A 151 5.56 1.61 2.86
N GLU A 152 6.16 0.51 2.41
CA GLU A 152 6.69 0.34 1.08
C GLU A 152 5.87 -0.71 0.33
N VAL A 153 5.92 -0.66 -1.00
CA VAL A 153 5.47 -1.74 -1.87
C VAL A 153 6.68 -2.54 -2.30
N ILE A 154 6.70 -3.82 -1.91
CA ILE A 154 7.78 -4.76 -2.21
C ILE A 154 7.29 -5.70 -3.30
N VAL A 155 8.04 -5.80 -4.39
CA VAL A 155 7.78 -6.73 -5.48
C VAL A 155 8.91 -7.74 -5.56
N THR A 156 8.57 -9.03 -5.51
CA THR A 156 9.54 -10.11 -5.67
C THR A 156 8.97 -11.24 -6.52
N ARG A 157 9.86 -12.02 -7.11
CA ARG A 157 9.55 -13.21 -7.90
C ARG A 157 10.22 -14.39 -7.23
N PRO A 158 9.51 -15.14 -6.38
CA PRO A 158 10.14 -16.17 -5.59
C PRO A 158 10.61 -17.33 -6.47
N THR A 159 11.69 -17.96 -6.02
CA THR A 159 12.24 -19.18 -6.62
C THR A 159 12.04 -20.34 -5.66
N VAL A 160 12.57 -21.52 -6.00
CA VAL A 160 12.65 -22.65 -5.06
C VAL A 160 13.44 -22.34 -3.78
N PHE A 161 14.23 -21.26 -3.78
CA PHE A 161 14.97 -20.76 -2.61
C PHE A 161 14.29 -19.57 -1.93
N GLY A 162 13.05 -19.25 -2.30
CA GLY A 162 12.27 -18.15 -1.73
C GLY A 162 12.37 -16.83 -2.50
N PRO A 163 11.93 -15.71 -1.89
CA PRO A 163 11.44 -15.64 -0.50
C PRO A 163 10.13 -16.40 -0.28
N GLU A 164 9.92 -16.87 0.94
CA GLU A 164 8.61 -17.37 1.34
C GLU A 164 7.64 -16.19 1.56
N PRO A 165 6.33 -16.37 1.34
CA PRO A 165 5.35 -15.31 1.55
C PRO A 165 5.37 -14.71 2.95
N GLU A 166 5.61 -15.53 3.98
CA GLU A 166 5.68 -15.10 5.38
C GLU A 166 6.79 -14.06 5.59
N SER A 167 7.97 -14.26 4.98
CA SER A 167 9.09 -13.30 5.10
C SER A 167 8.75 -11.91 4.55
N ILE A 168 7.94 -11.85 3.49
CA ILE A 168 7.47 -10.57 2.94
C ILE A 168 6.34 -10.00 3.80
N ALA A 169 5.46 -10.87 4.31
CA ALA A 169 4.36 -10.52 5.18
C ALA A 169 4.86 -9.82 6.46
N ASP A 170 5.87 -10.37 7.12
CA ASP A 170 6.46 -9.80 8.34
C ASP A 170 6.91 -8.35 8.15
N ILE A 171 7.63 -8.08 7.05
CA ILE A 171 8.13 -6.74 6.72
C ILE A 171 6.97 -5.74 6.53
N VAL A 172 5.94 -6.14 5.80
CA VAL A 172 4.82 -5.22 5.49
C VAL A 172 3.87 -5.04 6.66
N PHE A 173 3.67 -6.06 7.48
CA PHE A 173 2.87 -5.98 8.71
C PHE A 173 3.57 -5.15 9.78
N GLU A 174 4.89 -5.24 9.92
CA GLU A 174 5.63 -4.40 10.85
C GLU A 174 5.63 -2.93 10.42
N SER A 175 5.79 -2.67 9.12
CA SER A 175 5.95 -1.31 8.59
C SER A 175 4.64 -0.51 8.44
N ILE A 176 3.48 -1.17 8.31
CA ILE A 176 2.20 -0.47 8.03
C ILE A 176 1.83 0.60 9.08
N LYS A 177 2.27 0.42 10.34
CA LYS A 177 2.05 1.39 11.41
C LYS A 177 2.70 2.74 11.10
N TYR A 178 3.90 2.75 10.51
CA TYR A 178 4.60 3.98 10.16
C TYR A 178 3.90 4.71 9.03
N ARG A 179 3.34 3.98 8.05
CA ARG A 179 2.53 4.58 6.98
C ARG A 179 1.29 5.29 7.52
N ARG A 180 0.54 4.62 8.41
CA ARG A 180 -0.65 5.19 9.06
C ARG A 180 -0.29 6.42 9.90
N MET A 181 0.79 6.36 10.68
CA MET A 181 1.27 7.49 11.47
C MET A 181 1.71 8.66 10.60
N ALA A 182 2.53 8.42 9.57
CA ALA A 182 3.07 9.46 8.71
C ALA A 182 1.96 10.18 7.92
N HIS A 183 0.95 9.45 7.44
CA HIS A 183 -0.19 10.05 6.75
C HIS A 183 -1.11 10.84 7.70
N SER A 184 -1.36 10.34 8.92
CA SER A 184 -2.08 11.12 9.93
C SER A 184 -1.32 12.37 10.36
N ALA A 185 0.01 12.29 10.53
CA ALA A 185 0.85 13.43 10.88
C ALA A 185 0.89 14.47 9.75
N GLU A 186 0.94 14.01 8.49
CA GLU A 186 0.86 14.86 7.29
C GLU A 186 -0.44 15.66 7.25
N ASP A 187 -1.60 15.01 7.42
CA ASP A 187 -2.90 15.70 7.39
C ASP A 187 -3.05 16.67 8.56
N ILE A 188 -2.63 16.30 9.78
CA ILE A 188 -2.65 17.20 10.94
C ILE A 188 -1.74 18.41 10.73
N THR A 189 -0.55 18.19 10.18
CA THR A 189 0.38 19.29 9.88
C THR A 189 -0.22 20.21 8.82
N SER A 190 -0.82 19.64 7.77
CA SER A 190 -1.49 20.41 6.71
C SER A 190 -2.66 21.23 7.27
N MET A 191 -3.49 20.67 8.16
CA MET A 191 -4.55 21.38 8.87
C MET A 191 -4.02 22.61 9.63
N ILE A 192 -2.92 22.45 10.37
CA ILE A 192 -2.33 23.56 11.16
C ILE A 192 -1.75 24.64 10.25
N LEU A 193 -1.10 24.25 9.15
CA LEU A 193 -0.57 25.20 8.16
C LEU A 193 -1.71 25.99 7.50
N GLU A 194 -2.82 25.33 7.15
CA GLU A 194 -4.02 25.98 6.62
C GLU A 194 -4.62 26.98 7.63
N GLU A 195 -4.71 26.62 8.91
CA GLU A 195 -5.15 27.53 9.97
C GLU A 195 -4.20 28.74 10.15
N MET A 196 -2.92 28.57 9.84
CA MET A 196 -1.91 29.63 9.85
C MET A 196 -1.92 30.48 8.56
N GLY A 197 -2.84 30.20 7.62
CA GLY A 197 -3.07 30.99 6.42
C GLY A 197 -2.29 30.53 5.19
N LEU A 198 -1.68 29.35 5.21
CA LEU A 198 -1.06 28.76 4.03
C LEU A 198 -2.09 28.03 3.17
N GLU A 199 -1.89 28.05 1.85
CA GLU A 199 -2.64 27.16 0.97
C GLU A 199 -2.24 25.71 1.22
N ARG A 200 -3.20 24.81 0.99
CA ARG A 200 -2.95 23.38 1.12
C ARG A 200 -1.82 22.96 0.17
N PRO A 201 -0.79 22.24 0.65
CA PRO A 201 0.26 21.72 -0.21
C PRO A 201 -0.33 20.88 -1.35
N GLU A 202 0.02 21.19 -2.60
CA GLU A 202 -0.54 20.50 -3.77
C GLU A 202 0.14 19.14 -4.02
N VAL A 203 1.39 18.99 -3.58
CA VAL A 203 2.21 17.80 -3.82
C VAL A 203 2.76 17.27 -2.50
N HIS A 204 2.61 15.96 -2.36
CA HIS A 204 3.02 15.18 -1.21
C HIS A 204 4.02 14.12 -1.65
N SER A 205 5.23 14.16 -1.09
CA SER A 205 6.26 13.16 -1.34
C SER A 205 6.46 12.26 -0.12
N ASP A 206 6.74 10.98 -0.38
CA ASP A 206 6.85 9.96 0.65
C ASP A 206 8.33 9.76 1.00
N ILE A 207 8.64 9.80 2.29
CA ILE A 207 9.93 9.40 2.85
C ILE A 207 9.72 8.30 3.87
N LYS A 208 10.75 7.51 4.14
CA LYS A 208 10.68 6.48 5.16
C LYS A 208 10.41 7.13 6.53
N HIS A 209 9.39 6.63 7.19
CA HIS A 209 8.90 7.06 8.49
C HIS A 209 8.56 8.54 8.54
N GLY A 210 8.04 9.12 7.45
CA GLY A 210 7.74 10.54 7.41
C GLY A 210 7.00 10.98 6.17
N PHE A 211 6.93 12.29 5.98
CA PHE A 211 6.24 12.93 4.87
C PHE A 211 6.97 14.19 4.44
N VAL A 212 6.69 14.63 3.22
CA VAL A 212 7.20 15.88 2.67
C VAL A 212 6.03 16.68 2.10
N LEU A 213 5.94 17.94 2.53
CA LEU A 213 5.01 18.93 2.00
C LEU A 213 5.79 19.88 1.08
N GLU A 214 5.25 20.14 -0.10
CA GLU A 214 5.90 20.95 -1.13
C GLU A 214 5.12 22.24 -1.40
N PHE A 215 5.85 23.34 -1.58
CA PHE A 215 5.32 24.69 -1.75
C PHE A 215 5.99 25.40 -2.94
N PRO A 216 5.24 26.17 -3.74
CA PRO A 216 5.81 26.91 -4.87
C PRO A 216 6.72 28.06 -4.43
N GLU A 217 6.43 28.66 -3.28
CA GLU A 217 7.21 29.74 -2.67
C GLU A 217 7.61 29.35 -1.26
N LYS A 218 8.68 29.97 -0.73
CA LYS A 218 9.13 29.69 0.63
C LYS A 218 8.08 30.22 1.62
N PRO A 219 7.43 29.36 2.42
CA PRO A 219 6.48 29.80 3.43
C PRO A 219 7.14 30.72 4.47
N ASP A 220 6.48 31.83 4.81
CA ASP A 220 6.88 32.72 5.91
C ASP A 220 6.21 32.27 7.22
N ILE A 221 6.68 31.15 7.76
CA ILE A 221 6.17 30.54 8.99
C ILE A 221 7.31 30.02 9.86
N ASP A 222 7.05 29.95 11.16
CA ASP A 222 7.96 29.36 12.13
C ASP A 222 7.66 27.88 12.32
N LEU A 223 8.59 27.01 11.90
CA LEU A 223 8.45 25.55 12.01
C LEU A 223 8.50 25.05 13.47
N ASP A 224 9.01 25.85 14.41
CA ASP A 224 8.92 25.53 15.84
C ASP A 224 7.50 25.72 16.35
N ILE A 225 6.81 26.77 15.90
CA ILE A 225 5.39 26.99 16.23
C ILE A 225 4.52 25.92 15.59
N VAL A 226 4.76 25.56 14.32
CA VAL A 226 4.00 24.50 13.63
C VAL A 226 4.15 23.17 14.38
N GLU A 227 5.39 22.76 14.69
CA GLU A 227 5.63 21.51 15.41
C GLU A 227 4.96 21.52 16.79
N GLN A 228 5.07 22.62 17.53
CA GLN A 228 4.42 22.75 18.84
C GLN A 228 2.90 22.55 18.72
N ARG A 229 2.24 23.18 17.76
CA ARG A 229 0.80 23.04 17.55
C ARG A 229 0.40 21.62 17.16
N VAL A 230 1.22 20.93 16.35
CA VAL A 230 0.97 19.52 16.01
C VAL A 230 1.06 18.64 17.25
N LEU A 231 2.09 18.86 18.08
CA LEU A 231 2.28 18.12 19.34
C LEU A 231 1.12 18.38 20.32
N GLU A 232 0.63 19.61 20.44
CA GLU A 232 -0.55 19.94 21.24
C GLU A 232 -1.79 19.15 20.79
N LEU A 233 -1.98 18.95 19.48
CA LEU A 233 -3.10 18.17 18.93
C LEU A 233 -2.91 16.65 19.12
N ILE A 234 -1.67 16.17 19.04
CA ILE A 234 -1.30 14.79 19.39
C ILE A 234 -1.62 14.51 20.86
N ASP A 235 -1.24 15.42 21.77
CA ASP A 235 -1.48 15.31 23.21
C ASP A 235 -2.97 15.43 23.56
N ALA A 236 -3.74 16.18 22.77
CA ALA A 236 -5.20 16.29 22.92
C ALA A 236 -5.94 14.98 22.56
N ASP A 237 -5.28 14.04 21.88
CA ASP A 237 -5.77 12.68 21.66
C ASP A 237 -7.14 12.61 20.95
N TRP A 238 -7.32 13.41 19.89
CA TRP A 238 -8.57 13.43 19.14
C TRP A 238 -8.76 12.14 18.34
N PRO A 239 -10.01 11.64 18.20
CA PRO A 239 -10.30 10.52 17.32
C PRO A 239 -10.08 10.91 15.85
N ILE A 240 -9.57 9.97 15.06
CA ILE A 240 -9.47 10.06 13.60
C ILE A 240 -10.28 8.91 13.01
N SER A 241 -11.23 9.22 12.14
CA SER A 241 -12.10 8.21 11.53
C SER A 241 -12.36 8.48 10.06
N PHE A 242 -12.47 7.41 9.28
CA PHE A 242 -12.97 7.45 7.90
C PHE A 242 -14.37 8.08 7.85
N SER A 243 -14.58 9.05 6.96
CA SER A 243 -15.90 9.63 6.70
C SER A 243 -16.43 9.14 5.36
N ASP A 244 -15.69 9.39 4.29
CA ASP A 244 -15.97 8.95 2.92
C ASP A 244 -14.67 8.81 2.12
N ASP A 245 -14.77 8.52 0.83
CA ASP A 245 -13.61 8.27 -0.05
C ASP A 245 -12.70 9.49 -0.27
N GLU A 246 -13.13 10.69 0.13
CA GLU A 246 -12.40 11.94 -0.04
C GLU A 246 -12.19 12.70 1.29
N HIS A 247 -12.69 12.19 2.42
CA HIS A 247 -12.63 12.88 3.72
C HIS A 247 -12.39 11.94 4.90
N ILE A 248 -11.67 12.48 5.87
CA ILE A 248 -11.59 11.96 7.24
C ILE A 248 -12.28 12.91 8.21
N ARG A 249 -12.57 12.41 9.40
CA ARG A 249 -12.99 13.22 10.53
C ARG A 249 -11.89 13.20 11.59
N VAL A 250 -11.46 14.37 12.05
CA VAL A 250 -10.48 14.56 13.13
C VAL A 250 -11.17 15.33 14.26
N GLY A 251 -11.47 14.64 15.37
CA GLY A 251 -12.40 15.15 16.36
C GLY A 251 -13.79 15.36 15.74
N GLU A 252 -14.28 16.60 15.75
CA GLU A 252 -15.53 16.98 15.09
C GLU A 252 -15.34 17.52 13.67
N MET A 253 -14.10 17.81 13.28
CA MET A 253 -13.78 18.46 12.01
C MET A 253 -13.75 17.45 10.86
N LEU A 254 -14.42 17.80 9.75
CA LEU A 254 -14.31 17.09 8.48
C LEU A 254 -13.12 17.67 7.69
N TYR A 255 -12.17 16.83 7.31
CA TYR A 255 -10.96 17.25 6.58
C TYR A 255 -10.79 16.45 5.29
N PRO A 256 -10.51 17.08 4.12
CA PRO A 256 -10.35 16.35 2.88
C PRO A 256 -9.03 15.57 2.87
N CYS A 257 -9.06 14.31 2.45
CA CYS A 257 -7.93 13.40 2.45
C CYS A 257 -7.98 12.47 1.23
N THR A 258 -6.84 12.23 0.60
CA THR A 258 -6.78 11.36 -0.59
C THR A 258 -6.64 9.87 -0.28
N GLY A 259 -6.32 9.52 0.98
CA GLY A 259 -6.16 8.16 1.48
C GLY A 259 -6.89 7.88 2.80
N PRO A 260 -8.20 8.19 2.93
CA PRO A 260 -8.90 8.30 4.21
C PRO A 260 -9.03 7.00 5.02
N ARG A 261 -8.63 5.86 4.44
CA ARG A 261 -8.59 4.54 5.10
C ARG A 261 -7.22 4.20 5.70
N ILE A 262 -6.20 5.03 5.47
CA ILE A 262 -4.81 4.82 5.89
C ILE A 262 -4.47 5.80 7.02
N HIS A 263 -5.20 5.71 8.13
CA HIS A 263 -4.93 6.52 9.32
C HIS A 263 -4.87 5.65 10.58
N ILE A 264 -4.13 6.14 11.56
CA ILE A 264 -4.29 5.71 12.95
C ILE A 264 -5.67 6.14 13.47
N LYS A 265 -6.12 5.59 14.61
CA LYS A 265 -7.46 5.88 15.12
C LYS A 265 -7.52 7.11 16.02
N ARG A 266 -6.38 7.53 16.58
CA ARG A 266 -6.30 8.70 17.47
C ARG A 266 -4.99 9.44 17.26
N THR A 267 -5.02 10.76 17.43
CA THR A 267 -3.84 11.61 17.22
C THR A 267 -2.68 11.22 18.15
N SER A 268 -2.97 10.76 19.36
CA SER A 268 -1.97 10.28 20.33
C SER A 268 -1.22 9.01 19.90
N GLU A 269 -1.72 8.28 18.89
CA GLU A 269 -1.01 7.13 18.32
C GLU A 269 0.18 7.55 17.45
N ILE A 270 0.30 8.83 17.07
CA ILE A 270 1.50 9.37 16.45
C ILE A 270 2.61 9.42 17.50
N LYS A 271 3.69 8.68 17.27
CA LYS A 271 4.87 8.65 18.16
C LYS A 271 6.06 9.29 17.46
N GLY A 272 6.96 9.90 18.23
CA GLY A 272 8.24 10.43 17.72
C GLY A 272 8.11 11.56 16.68
N PHE A 273 6.99 12.29 16.68
CA PHE A 273 6.78 13.37 15.72
C PHE A 273 7.80 14.50 15.88
N HIS A 274 8.42 14.90 14.78
CA HIS A 274 9.19 16.14 14.68
C HIS A 274 9.28 16.64 13.23
N LEU A 275 9.39 17.94 13.05
CA LEU A 275 9.69 18.59 11.77
C LEU A 275 11.19 18.81 11.63
N LEU A 276 11.72 18.61 10.41
CA LEU A 276 13.03 19.13 10.07
C LEU A 276 12.95 20.65 10.03
N LYS A 277 13.70 21.32 10.90
CA LYS A 277 13.69 22.78 11.11
C LYS A 277 14.40 23.57 10.01
N GLU A 278 14.20 23.16 8.76
CA GLU A 278 14.75 23.81 7.59
C GLU A 278 13.82 23.65 6.39
N PHE A 279 13.66 24.73 5.63
CA PHE A 279 13.08 24.66 4.30
C PHE A 279 14.15 24.22 3.32
N ARG A 280 13.93 23.11 2.62
CA ARG A 280 14.85 22.66 1.56
C ARG A 280 14.26 23.01 0.21
N PHE A 281 15.03 23.72 -0.61
CA PHE A 281 14.65 24.00 -1.99
C PHE A 281 15.10 22.85 -2.89
N ASP A 282 14.16 22.26 -3.64
CA ASP A 282 14.45 21.33 -4.72
C ASP A 282 14.73 22.12 -6.02
N PRO A 283 15.96 22.12 -6.54
CA PRO A 283 16.29 22.88 -7.75
C PRO A 283 15.75 22.26 -9.05
N VAL A 284 15.36 20.98 -9.04
CA VAL A 284 14.81 20.26 -10.20
C VAL A 284 13.34 20.61 -10.35
N GLU A 285 12.56 20.39 -9.28
CA GLU A 285 11.12 20.66 -9.28
C GLU A 285 10.79 22.14 -9.01
N ARG A 286 11.77 22.91 -8.51
CA ARG A 286 11.65 24.33 -8.14
C ARG A 286 10.61 24.57 -7.04
N LEU A 287 10.59 23.69 -6.04
CA LEU A 287 9.68 23.73 -4.90
C LEU A 287 10.45 23.87 -3.58
N TYR A 288 9.86 24.53 -2.60
CA TYR A 288 10.31 24.50 -1.22
C TYR A 288 9.64 23.35 -0.50
N THR A 289 10.42 22.64 0.32
CA THR A 289 9.96 21.43 1.00
C THR A 289 10.12 21.55 2.51
N ILE A 290 9.14 21.02 3.23
CA ILE A 290 9.17 20.78 4.68
C ILE A 290 9.01 19.28 4.87
N ALA A 291 9.80 18.67 5.75
CA ALA A 291 9.69 17.25 6.06
C ALA A 291 9.29 17.04 7.53
N GLY A 292 8.35 16.13 7.76
CA GLY A 292 7.97 15.66 9.09
C GLY A 292 8.28 14.18 9.24
N ILE A 293 8.79 13.79 10.40
CA ILE A 293 9.21 12.44 10.74
C ILE A 293 8.33 11.92 11.87
N VAL A 294 8.07 10.61 11.87
CA VAL A 294 7.35 9.86 12.89
C VAL A 294 8.14 8.61 13.27
N GLY A 295 7.82 8.02 14.42
CA GLY A 295 8.52 6.86 14.98
C GLY A 295 9.80 7.23 15.72
N GLU A 296 10.37 6.24 16.41
CA GLU A 296 11.59 6.38 17.21
C GLU A 296 12.88 6.26 16.38
N ALA A 297 12.76 6.04 15.07
CA ALA A 297 13.91 5.91 14.18
C ALA A 297 14.56 7.28 13.98
N GLU A 298 15.90 7.31 13.90
CA GLU A 298 16.63 8.48 13.40
C GLU A 298 16.02 8.86 12.04
N GLY A 299 15.56 10.12 11.92
CA GLY A 299 15.03 10.66 10.67
C GLY A 299 16.01 10.47 9.50
N PRO A 300 15.60 10.71 8.24
CA PRO A 300 16.39 10.42 7.05
C PRO A 300 17.79 11.02 7.19
N ASN A 301 18.73 10.14 7.55
CA ASN A 301 20.12 10.48 7.75
C ASN A 301 20.73 10.68 6.35
N ARG A 302 21.56 11.71 6.17
CA ARG A 302 22.26 11.97 4.89
C ARG A 302 23.11 10.77 4.42
N SER A 303 23.30 9.75 5.26
CA SER A 303 24.20 8.61 5.10
C SER A 303 23.69 7.45 4.23
N LEU A 304 22.47 7.50 3.68
CA LEU A 304 22.05 6.53 2.64
C LEU A 304 22.68 6.79 1.25
N LEU A 305 23.54 7.81 1.12
CA LEU A 305 24.37 8.07 -0.07
C LEU A 305 25.80 7.50 0.03
N THR A 306 26.13 6.74 1.06
CA THR A 306 27.39 5.97 1.09
C THR A 306 27.11 4.52 0.67
N LEU A 307 27.21 4.30 -0.63
CA LEU A 307 27.75 3.04 -1.16
C LEU A 307 29.15 2.79 -0.59
#